data_AF-A0A260WNV1-F1
#
_entry.id   AF-A0A260WNV1-F1
#
_cell.length_a   1.000
_cell.length_b   1.000
_cell.length_c   1.000
_cell.angle_alpha   90.00
_cell.angle_beta   90.00
_cell.angle_gamma   90.00
#
_symmetry.space_group_name_H-M   'P 1'
#
loop_
_entity.id
_entity.type
_entity.pdbx_description
1 polymer ?
#
loop_
_entity_poly.entity_id
_entity_poly.type
_entity_poly.pdbx_seq_one_letter_code
_entity_poly.pdbx_strand_id
1 'polypeptide(L)'
;MGAVCAAAVMLVGCAQDQELVLAPDAPTTPVTASAIPPEPSPAPILGGTAPGSLISAEPIEDIAVDITELGAAATRVVYRSTSGVTGEPTDVSGTVVIPGGVAPEGGWPVVSFGHGTTGVLNNCGPSEYVNLLGSAPIVAALVLNGYAVTMTDYQGLGLDGNYHPYLDSKTFGYNMIDAVRAARNFLPTLSTRWAAYGVSLGGMAAWAASDRNAEYGGGLELVGTAAIVPVSDMAGLADAAASGTLTRAQYPLLMYALHGLAITHPEMNLDDYRSGLARERWDDFMQCVPPGSDQVPELVARLQASDLRPVDQQATDRLRGWLADMALPAQKSTSPLLVMYGSEDDLILESWTEKALSRACDAGDVVEYELHSGEGHGDLDSSRSVPWVKSRFAGQRAVNTCEQVE
;
A
#
# COMPACT_ATOMS: atom_id res chain seq x y z
N MET A 1 6.70 10.38 75.43
CA MET A 1 6.72 10.74 74.00
C MET A 1 7.03 9.49 73.21
N GLY A 2 5.99 8.81 72.73
CA GLY A 2 6.10 7.52 72.04
C GLY A 2 6.09 7.72 70.52
N ALA A 3 7.05 7.09 69.86
CA ALA A 3 7.15 7.03 68.41
C ALA A 3 6.09 6.07 67.83
N VAL A 4 5.45 6.45 66.72
CA VAL A 4 4.56 5.59 65.94
C VAL A 4 5.18 5.39 64.57
N CYS A 5 5.56 4.14 64.27
CA CYS A 5 5.99 3.68 62.96
C CYS A 5 4.81 3.71 61.97
N ALA A 6 4.99 4.35 60.82
CA ALA A 6 4.08 4.24 59.69
C ALA A 6 4.54 3.08 58.79
N ALA A 7 3.70 2.06 58.63
CA ALA A 7 3.87 1.00 57.64
C ALA A 7 3.33 1.51 56.29
N ALA A 8 4.19 1.52 55.27
CA ALA A 8 3.81 1.80 53.90
C ALA A 8 3.21 0.54 53.26
N VAL A 9 1.95 0.62 52.83
CA VAL A 9 1.29 -0.41 52.03
C VAL A 9 1.56 -0.10 50.56
N MET A 10 2.32 -0.97 49.88
CA MET A 10 2.43 -0.92 48.42
C MET A 10 1.16 -1.51 47.80
N LEU A 11 0.46 -0.71 47.01
CA LEU A 11 -0.62 -1.19 46.14
C LEU A 11 -0.01 -1.57 44.79
N VAL A 12 0.06 -2.87 44.53
CA VAL A 12 0.28 -3.42 43.18
C VAL A 12 -1.05 -3.29 42.44
N GLY A 13 -1.13 -2.37 41.48
CA GLY A 13 -2.28 -2.23 40.60
C GLY A 13 -2.11 -3.12 39.37
N CYS A 14 -2.97 -4.14 39.24
CA CYS A 14 -3.13 -4.89 37.99
C CYS A 14 -3.67 -3.94 36.92
N ALA A 15 -2.90 -3.67 35.86
CA ALA A 15 -3.45 -3.08 34.65
C ALA A 15 -4.23 -4.17 33.91
N GLN A 16 -5.55 -4.04 33.87
CA GLN A 16 -6.39 -4.81 32.96
C GLN A 16 -6.35 -4.11 31.61
N ASP A 17 -5.93 -4.83 30.57
CA ASP A 17 -6.15 -4.46 29.18
C ASP A 17 -7.65 -4.23 28.98
N GLN A 18 -8.05 -2.97 28.80
CA GLN A 18 -9.41 -2.66 28.39
C GLN A 18 -9.50 -2.84 26.88
N GLU A 19 -10.28 -3.83 26.45
CA GLU A 19 -10.79 -3.90 25.09
C GLU A 19 -11.44 -2.56 24.71
N LEU A 20 -11.09 -2.10 23.51
CA LEU A 20 -11.45 -0.80 22.97
C LEU A 20 -12.95 -0.78 22.59
N VAL A 21 -13.82 -0.43 23.53
CA VAL A 21 -15.21 -0.05 23.23
C VAL A 21 -15.25 1.46 23.08
N LEU A 22 -15.55 1.94 21.86
CA LEU A 22 -15.81 3.36 21.62
C LEU A 22 -16.92 3.85 22.57
N ALA A 23 -16.66 4.93 23.31
CA ALA A 23 -17.70 5.62 24.04
C ALA A 23 -18.73 6.18 23.04
N PRO A 24 -20.04 5.96 23.23
CA PRO A 24 -21.09 6.40 22.30
C PRO A 24 -21.08 7.91 21.97
N ASP A 25 -20.49 8.71 22.86
CA ASP A 25 -20.54 10.17 22.83
C ASP A 25 -19.19 10.83 22.44
N ALA A 26 -18.21 10.07 21.96
CA ALA A 26 -16.98 10.67 21.44
C ALA A 26 -17.32 11.54 20.21
N PRO A 27 -17.05 12.86 20.21
CA PRO A 27 -17.35 13.72 19.07
C PRO A 27 -16.39 13.39 17.92
N THR A 28 -16.77 12.43 17.09
CA THR A 28 -16.34 12.33 15.71
C THR A 28 -17.56 12.66 14.90
N THR A 29 -17.70 13.88 14.37
CA THR A 29 -18.75 14.13 13.38
C THR A 29 -18.36 13.28 12.17
N PRO A 30 -19.02 12.14 11.90
CA PRO A 30 -18.72 11.38 10.70
C PRO A 30 -19.35 12.20 9.58
N VAL A 31 -18.53 12.76 8.68
CA VAL A 31 -19.10 13.22 7.41
C VAL A 31 -19.25 11.98 6.56
N THR A 32 -20.31 11.21 6.79
CA THR A 32 -20.68 10.14 5.85
C THR A 32 -20.92 10.81 4.50
N ALA A 33 -20.35 10.25 3.43
CA ALA A 33 -20.66 10.74 2.09
C ALA A 33 -22.18 10.78 1.88
N SER A 34 -22.66 11.86 1.29
CA SER A 34 -24.07 12.01 0.94
C SER A 34 -24.22 11.78 -0.55
N ALA A 35 -25.35 11.20 -0.99
CA ALA A 35 -25.69 11.06 -2.40
C ALA A 35 -25.96 12.39 -3.14
N ILE A 36 -25.57 13.51 -2.53
CA ILE A 36 -25.57 14.84 -3.13
C ILE A 36 -24.23 15.02 -3.84
N PRO A 37 -24.20 15.46 -5.11
CA PRO A 37 -22.94 15.75 -5.78
C PRO A 37 -22.05 16.72 -4.98
N PRO A 38 -20.71 16.63 -5.10
CA PRO A 38 -19.81 17.56 -4.43
C PRO A 38 -20.09 19.01 -4.87
N GLU A 39 -19.86 19.96 -3.96
CA GLU A 39 -19.98 21.38 -4.29
C GLU A 39 -19.03 21.80 -5.44
N PRO A 40 -19.40 22.82 -6.23
CA PRO A 40 -18.54 23.36 -7.27
C PRO A 40 -17.18 23.74 -6.70
N SER A 41 -16.14 23.08 -7.20
CA SER A 41 -14.79 23.23 -6.68
C SER A 41 -14.02 24.36 -7.38
N PRO A 42 -13.05 24.99 -6.69
CA PRO A 42 -12.11 25.88 -7.36
C PRO A 42 -11.35 25.13 -8.47
N ALA A 43 -10.88 25.88 -9.48
CA ALA A 43 -10.16 25.29 -10.60
C ALA A 43 -8.87 24.59 -10.14
N PRO A 44 -8.50 23.44 -10.74
CA PRO A 44 -7.23 22.77 -10.48
C PRO A 44 -6.02 23.68 -10.73
N ILE A 45 -4.98 23.51 -9.92
CA ILE A 45 -3.68 24.17 -10.09
C ILE A 45 -2.82 23.28 -11.00
N LEU A 46 -2.79 23.61 -12.29
CA LEU A 46 -2.03 22.88 -13.30
C LEU A 46 -0.61 23.45 -13.49
N GLY A 47 0.32 22.57 -13.83
CA GLY A 47 1.72 22.88 -14.11
C GLY A 47 2.62 22.83 -12.86
N GLY A 48 3.89 23.19 -13.07
CA GLY A 48 4.94 23.06 -12.06
C GLY A 48 5.88 21.89 -12.34
N THR A 49 6.95 21.84 -11.55
CA THR A 49 8.00 20.81 -11.68
C THR A 49 8.29 20.04 -10.40
N ALA A 50 7.70 20.46 -9.29
CA ALA A 50 7.88 19.81 -8.00
C ALA A 50 7.07 18.50 -7.95
N PRO A 51 7.48 17.53 -7.11
CA PRO A 51 6.67 16.36 -6.84
C PRO A 51 5.25 16.74 -6.37
N GLY A 52 4.25 16.07 -6.92
CA GLY A 52 2.83 16.37 -6.78
C GLY A 52 2.27 17.43 -7.73
N SER A 53 3.10 18.06 -8.58
CA SER A 53 2.59 19.03 -9.58
C SER A 53 1.64 18.34 -10.54
N LEU A 54 0.46 18.92 -10.75
CA LEU A 54 -0.60 18.34 -11.58
C LEU A 54 -0.37 18.68 -13.05
N ILE A 55 -0.30 17.68 -13.92
CA ILE A 55 -0.09 17.83 -15.37
C ILE A 55 -1.45 17.89 -16.08
N SER A 56 -2.32 16.94 -15.79
CA SER A 56 -3.69 16.90 -16.33
C SER A 56 -4.66 16.35 -15.30
N ALA A 57 -5.94 16.67 -15.49
CA ALA A 57 -7.06 16.17 -14.71
C ALA A 57 -8.28 16.01 -15.62
N GLU A 58 -8.80 14.80 -15.72
CA GLU A 58 -9.88 14.41 -16.63
C GLU A 58 -10.96 13.63 -15.86
N PRO A 59 -12.23 14.05 -15.89
CA PRO A 59 -13.31 13.32 -15.23
C PRO A 59 -13.44 11.88 -15.74
N ILE A 60 -13.74 10.94 -14.83
CA ILE A 60 -14.10 9.56 -15.18
C ILE A 60 -15.62 9.44 -15.09
N GLU A 61 -16.28 9.59 -16.24
CA GLU A 61 -17.75 9.68 -16.32
C GLU A 61 -18.46 8.33 -16.09
N ASP A 62 -17.78 7.21 -16.32
CA ASP A 62 -18.31 5.84 -16.26
C ASP A 62 -17.70 5.01 -15.13
N ILE A 63 -17.16 5.66 -14.10
CA ILE A 63 -16.63 4.99 -12.90
C ILE A 63 -17.69 4.06 -12.26
N ALA A 64 -17.22 2.99 -11.62
CA ALA A 64 -18.06 1.95 -11.02
C ALA A 64 -19.22 2.49 -10.15
N VAL A 65 -20.33 1.75 -10.20
CA VAL A 65 -21.59 2.09 -9.51
C VAL A 65 -21.41 2.26 -8.00
N ASP A 66 -20.55 1.45 -7.38
CA ASP A 66 -20.21 1.52 -5.96
C ASP A 66 -19.70 2.91 -5.53
N ILE A 67 -19.08 3.66 -6.45
CA ILE A 67 -18.59 5.03 -6.22
C ILE A 67 -19.67 6.06 -6.56
N THR A 68 -20.33 5.93 -7.72
CA THR A 68 -21.31 6.93 -8.17
C THR A 68 -22.58 6.98 -7.30
N GLU A 69 -23.02 5.85 -6.75
CA GLU A 69 -24.18 5.80 -5.82
C GLU A 69 -23.94 6.58 -4.52
N LEU A 70 -22.67 6.82 -4.16
CA LEU A 70 -22.29 7.66 -3.02
C LEU A 70 -22.32 9.16 -3.34
N GLY A 71 -22.75 9.55 -4.56
CA GLY A 71 -22.68 10.93 -5.04
C GLY A 71 -21.25 11.44 -5.26
N ALA A 72 -20.26 10.53 -5.25
CA ALA A 72 -18.86 10.86 -5.38
C ALA A 72 -18.45 11.10 -6.84
N ALA A 73 -17.44 11.94 -7.04
CA ALA A 73 -16.88 12.25 -8.36
C ALA A 73 -15.45 11.71 -8.46
N ALA A 74 -15.16 10.97 -9.54
CA ALA A 74 -13.83 10.46 -9.82
C ALA A 74 -13.16 11.26 -10.95
N THR A 75 -11.86 11.48 -10.81
CA THR A 75 -11.04 12.20 -11.80
C THR A 75 -9.73 11.48 -11.97
N ARG A 76 -9.38 11.15 -13.21
CA ARG A 76 -8.05 10.67 -13.56
C ARG A 76 -7.10 11.85 -13.58
N VAL A 77 -5.97 11.71 -12.90
CA VAL A 77 -4.93 12.73 -12.83
C VAL A 77 -3.61 12.19 -13.35
N VAL A 78 -2.83 13.06 -13.99
CA VAL A 78 -1.40 12.81 -14.25
C VAL A 78 -0.62 13.82 -13.46
N TYR A 79 0.38 13.37 -12.70
CA TYR A 79 1.14 14.22 -11.80
C TYR A 79 2.63 13.84 -11.80
N ARG A 80 3.48 14.80 -11.42
CA ARG A 80 4.91 14.55 -11.27
C ARG A 80 5.20 13.83 -9.96
N SER A 81 6.05 12.83 -10.00
CA SER A 81 6.63 12.17 -8.83
C SER A 81 8.14 12.00 -9.02
N THR A 82 8.76 11.19 -8.17
CA THR A 82 10.18 10.91 -8.17
C THR A 82 10.40 9.42 -8.27
N SER A 83 11.31 8.97 -9.14
CA SER A 83 11.71 7.58 -9.16
C SER A 83 12.56 7.25 -7.95
N GLY A 84 12.17 6.24 -7.17
CA GLY A 84 12.97 5.72 -6.06
C GLY A 84 14.29 5.10 -6.53
N VAL A 85 14.27 4.51 -7.73
CA VAL A 85 15.41 3.82 -8.36
C VAL A 85 16.47 4.81 -8.84
N THR A 86 16.09 5.84 -9.61
CA THR A 86 17.06 6.76 -10.23
C THR A 86 17.18 8.11 -9.51
N GLY A 87 16.18 8.50 -8.71
CA GLY A 87 16.07 9.83 -8.13
C GLY A 87 15.57 10.91 -9.09
N GLU A 88 15.33 10.56 -10.36
CA GLU A 88 14.89 11.51 -11.39
C GLU A 88 13.37 11.75 -11.33
N PRO A 89 12.89 12.92 -11.82
CA PRO A 89 11.46 13.16 -11.98
C PRO A 89 10.80 12.15 -12.91
N THR A 90 9.58 11.74 -12.59
CA THR A 90 8.76 10.87 -13.40
C THR A 90 7.31 11.35 -13.42
N ASP A 91 6.56 11.01 -14.46
CA ASP A 91 5.12 11.26 -14.54
C ASP A 91 4.37 9.99 -14.15
N VAL A 92 3.34 10.14 -13.32
CA VAL A 92 2.54 9.04 -12.77
C VAL A 92 1.06 9.39 -12.91
N SER A 93 0.25 8.42 -13.32
CA SER A 93 -1.21 8.57 -13.32
C SER A 93 -1.84 8.03 -12.04
N GLY A 94 -3.11 8.37 -11.85
CA GLY A 94 -3.91 7.83 -10.78
C GLY A 94 -5.31 8.42 -10.79
N THR A 95 -6.08 8.08 -9.77
CA THR A 95 -7.46 8.54 -9.58
C THR A 95 -7.57 9.35 -8.30
N VAL A 96 -8.31 10.46 -8.37
CA VAL A 96 -8.79 11.21 -7.20
C VAL A 96 -10.31 11.05 -7.14
N VAL A 97 -10.82 10.60 -6.01
CA VAL A 97 -12.26 10.44 -5.75
C VAL A 97 -12.67 11.37 -4.62
N ILE A 98 -13.57 12.29 -4.93
CA ILE A 98 -14.10 13.28 -3.98
C ILE A 98 -15.48 12.83 -3.50
N PRO A 99 -15.72 12.74 -2.17
CA PRO A 99 -17.02 12.36 -1.64
C PRO A 99 -18.11 13.35 -2.04
N GLY A 100 -19.33 12.84 -2.20
CA GLY A 100 -20.52 13.67 -2.32
C GLY A 100 -20.83 14.40 -1.01
N GLY A 101 -21.47 15.57 -1.13
CA GLY A 101 -21.88 16.41 0.00
C GLY A 101 -20.96 17.60 0.26
N VAL A 102 -21.05 18.13 1.49
CA VAL A 102 -20.32 19.33 1.93
C VAL A 102 -19.08 18.91 2.72
N ALA A 103 -17.92 19.43 2.34
CA ALA A 103 -16.68 19.16 3.03
C ALA A 103 -16.73 19.63 4.50
N PRO A 104 -16.12 18.90 5.46
CA PRO A 104 -15.98 19.38 6.82
C PRO A 104 -15.09 20.63 6.91
N GLU A 105 -15.11 21.29 8.07
CA GLU A 105 -14.15 22.35 8.37
C GLU A 105 -12.71 21.83 8.21
N GLY A 106 -11.89 22.57 7.48
CA GLY A 106 -10.53 22.15 7.13
C GLY A 106 -10.42 21.23 5.91
N GLY A 107 -11.54 20.96 5.23
CA GLY A 107 -11.57 20.16 4.00
C GLY A 107 -11.72 18.66 4.23
N TRP A 108 -12.03 17.92 3.17
CA TRP A 108 -12.09 16.46 3.26
C TRP A 108 -10.72 15.90 3.71
N PRO A 109 -10.67 15.04 4.74
CA PRO A 109 -9.48 14.27 5.06
C PRO A 109 -9.12 13.34 3.90
N VAL A 110 -7.82 13.14 3.65
CA VAL A 110 -7.36 12.37 2.48
C VAL A 110 -6.88 10.98 2.90
N VAL A 111 -7.32 9.94 2.19
CA VAL A 111 -6.70 8.61 2.25
C VAL A 111 -5.95 8.38 0.95
N SER A 112 -4.64 8.18 1.03
CA SER A 112 -3.87 7.65 -0.09
C SER A 112 -4.01 6.13 -0.07
N PHE A 113 -4.75 5.59 -1.02
CA PHE A 113 -4.97 4.16 -1.19
C PHE A 113 -3.96 3.56 -2.16
N GLY A 114 -3.17 2.59 -1.68
CA GLY A 114 -2.30 1.76 -2.51
C GLY A 114 -3.04 0.50 -2.93
N HIS A 115 -3.16 0.27 -4.25
CA HIS A 115 -3.74 -0.96 -4.79
C HIS A 115 -2.76 -2.13 -4.72
N GLY A 116 -3.29 -3.36 -4.71
CA GLY A 116 -2.52 -4.60 -4.82
C GLY A 116 -1.93 -4.80 -6.22
N THR A 117 -1.32 -5.95 -6.49
CA THR A 117 -0.71 -6.22 -7.80
C THR A 117 -1.75 -6.25 -8.92
N THR A 118 -1.61 -5.35 -9.90
CA THR A 118 -2.46 -5.30 -11.10
C THR A 118 -1.71 -5.68 -12.38
N GLY A 119 -0.40 -5.87 -12.29
CA GLY A 119 0.49 -6.25 -13.40
C GLY A 119 1.78 -5.43 -13.38
N VAL A 120 2.57 -5.53 -14.45
CA VAL A 120 3.86 -4.80 -14.60
C VAL A 120 3.99 -4.02 -15.91
N LEU A 121 3.00 -4.13 -16.80
CA LEU A 121 2.98 -3.43 -18.08
C LEU A 121 2.24 -2.10 -17.98
N ASN A 122 2.54 -1.16 -18.88
CA ASN A 122 1.97 0.18 -18.85
C ASN A 122 0.44 0.19 -18.85
N ASN A 123 -0.22 -0.73 -19.54
CA ASN A 123 -1.68 -0.83 -19.58
C ASN A 123 -2.31 -1.41 -18.30
N CYS A 124 -1.53 -1.75 -17.27
CA CYS A 124 -2.05 -2.32 -16.01
C CYS A 124 -2.32 -1.27 -14.92
N GLY A 125 -2.38 0.01 -15.30
CA GLY A 125 -2.74 1.11 -14.40
C GLY A 125 -4.24 1.12 -14.09
N PRO A 126 -4.66 1.00 -12.82
CA PRO A 126 -6.08 0.99 -12.46
C PRO A 126 -6.89 2.20 -12.92
N SER A 127 -6.30 3.39 -13.05
CA SER A 127 -7.02 4.59 -13.48
C SER A 127 -7.57 4.53 -14.92
N GLU A 128 -7.09 3.58 -15.73
CA GLU A 128 -7.60 3.30 -17.08
C GLU A 128 -8.89 2.45 -17.07
N TYR A 129 -9.33 1.96 -15.90
CA TYR A 129 -10.43 1.01 -15.77
C TYR A 129 -11.55 1.54 -14.88
N VAL A 130 -12.80 1.40 -15.35
CA VAL A 130 -14.01 1.86 -14.63
C VAL A 130 -14.15 1.28 -13.22
N ASN A 131 -13.67 0.05 -13.00
CA ASN A 131 -13.72 -0.64 -11.71
C ASN A 131 -12.39 -0.56 -10.93
N LEU A 132 -11.45 0.27 -11.37
CA LEU A 132 -10.13 0.43 -10.77
C LEU A 132 -9.40 -0.91 -10.59
N LEU A 133 -9.54 -1.81 -11.57
CA LEU A 133 -9.05 -3.19 -11.55
C LEU A 133 -9.42 -3.96 -10.27
N GLY A 134 -10.65 -3.77 -9.79
CA GLY A 134 -11.18 -4.43 -8.59
C GLY A 134 -11.00 -3.62 -7.30
N SER A 135 -10.37 -2.45 -7.36
CA SER A 135 -10.21 -1.57 -6.19
C SER A 135 -11.43 -0.70 -5.90
N ALA A 136 -12.43 -0.64 -6.79
CA ALA A 136 -13.61 0.21 -6.60
C ALA A 136 -14.36 -0.03 -5.26
N PRO A 137 -14.59 -1.26 -4.78
CA PRO A 137 -15.29 -1.48 -3.51
C PRO A 137 -14.59 -0.89 -2.29
N ILE A 138 -13.26 -1.00 -2.22
CA ILE A 138 -12.50 -0.45 -1.08
C ILE A 138 -12.38 1.08 -1.16
N VAL A 139 -12.24 1.62 -2.37
CA VAL A 139 -12.30 3.07 -2.59
C VAL A 139 -13.69 3.60 -2.18
N ALA A 140 -14.77 2.93 -2.56
CA ALA A 140 -16.13 3.27 -2.15
C ALA A 140 -16.30 3.20 -0.62
N ALA A 141 -15.75 2.18 0.04
CA ALA A 141 -15.81 2.07 1.50
C ALA A 141 -15.10 3.23 2.21
N LEU A 142 -13.94 3.67 1.70
CA LEU A 142 -13.21 4.83 2.23
C LEU A 142 -14.00 6.13 1.98
N VAL A 143 -14.54 6.32 0.78
CA VAL A 143 -15.37 7.48 0.42
C VAL A 143 -16.62 7.54 1.29
N LEU A 144 -17.32 6.42 1.50
CA LEU A 144 -18.48 6.31 2.38
C LEU A 144 -18.17 6.78 3.81
N ASN A 145 -16.94 6.56 4.28
CA ASN A 145 -16.46 6.99 5.58
C ASN A 145 -15.95 8.45 5.62
N GLY A 146 -16.17 9.23 4.55
CA GLY A 146 -15.90 10.67 4.52
C GLY A 146 -14.48 11.04 4.12
N TYR A 147 -13.77 10.16 3.41
CA TYR A 147 -12.42 10.43 2.93
C TYR A 147 -12.41 10.78 1.45
N ALA A 148 -11.72 11.86 1.09
CA ALA A 148 -11.23 11.99 -0.27
C ALA A 148 -10.15 10.94 -0.50
N VAL A 149 -10.27 10.17 -1.57
CA VAL A 149 -9.34 9.07 -1.86
C VAL A 149 -8.46 9.46 -3.02
N THR A 150 -7.15 9.30 -2.87
CA THR A 150 -6.23 9.30 -4.00
C THR A 150 -5.64 7.91 -4.15
N MET A 151 -5.65 7.38 -5.37
CA MET A 151 -5.09 6.07 -5.70
C MET A 151 -4.14 6.25 -6.86
N THR A 152 -2.85 6.17 -6.59
CA THR A 152 -1.85 6.20 -7.65
C THR A 152 -1.85 4.88 -8.41
N ASP A 153 -1.57 4.92 -9.71
CA ASP A 153 -1.29 3.70 -10.48
C ASP A 153 0.11 3.14 -10.19
N TYR A 154 0.97 3.88 -9.47
CA TYR A 154 2.43 3.71 -9.40
C TYR A 154 3.16 4.05 -10.70
N GLN A 155 4.43 4.42 -10.56
CA GLN A 155 5.32 4.67 -11.69
C GLN A 155 5.25 3.52 -12.70
N GLY A 156 5.12 3.87 -13.98
CA GLY A 156 5.16 2.92 -15.09
C GLY A 156 3.87 2.15 -15.34
N LEU A 157 2.81 2.37 -14.55
CA LEU A 157 1.47 1.89 -14.86
C LEU A 157 0.58 3.07 -15.26
N GLY A 158 -0.39 2.83 -16.14
CA GLY A 158 -1.36 3.82 -16.65
C GLY A 158 -0.80 4.83 -17.64
N LEU A 159 0.52 4.86 -17.85
CA LEU A 159 1.20 5.75 -18.80
C LEU A 159 2.27 4.99 -19.59
N ASP A 160 2.33 5.28 -20.89
CA ASP A 160 3.41 4.80 -21.77
C ASP A 160 4.73 5.52 -21.48
N GLY A 161 5.84 4.87 -21.81
CA GLY A 161 7.17 5.51 -21.86
C GLY A 161 8.00 5.42 -20.57
N ASN A 162 7.53 4.69 -19.57
CA ASN A 162 8.33 4.32 -18.40
C ASN A 162 8.11 2.85 -18.02
N TYR A 163 8.89 2.30 -17.09
CA TYR A 163 8.72 0.95 -16.57
C TYR A 163 8.19 0.98 -15.14
N HIS A 164 7.53 -0.11 -14.74
CA HIS A 164 7.08 -0.31 -13.37
C HIS A 164 8.17 -1.00 -12.54
N PRO A 165 8.81 -0.31 -11.57
CA PRO A 165 9.82 -0.91 -10.69
C PRO A 165 9.13 -1.79 -9.65
N TYR A 166 8.65 -2.95 -10.08
CA TYR A 166 7.88 -3.87 -9.24
C TYR A 166 8.66 -4.25 -7.97
N LEU A 167 8.00 -4.14 -6.81
CA LEU A 167 8.56 -4.26 -5.45
C LEU A 167 9.45 -3.12 -4.95
N ASP A 168 9.74 -2.06 -5.73
CA ASP A 168 10.56 -0.95 -5.24
C ASP A 168 9.78 -0.09 -4.23
N SER A 169 9.91 -0.43 -2.95
CA SER A 169 9.21 0.24 -1.84
C SER A 169 9.43 1.76 -1.85
N LYS A 170 10.65 2.23 -2.20
CA LYS A 170 10.97 3.65 -2.25
C LYS A 170 10.14 4.42 -3.29
N THR A 171 10.05 3.90 -4.52
CA THR A 171 9.23 4.51 -5.57
C THR A 171 7.76 4.55 -5.16
N PHE A 172 7.24 3.46 -4.61
CA PHE A 172 5.84 3.39 -4.19
C PHE A 172 5.51 4.39 -3.06
N GLY A 173 6.40 4.52 -2.07
CA GLY A 173 6.26 5.51 -1.01
C GLY A 173 6.22 6.94 -1.54
N TYR A 174 7.09 7.29 -2.49
CA TYR A 174 7.08 8.61 -3.15
C TYR A 174 5.79 8.84 -3.95
N ASN A 175 5.37 7.86 -4.75
CA ASN A 175 4.15 7.99 -5.55
C ASN A 175 2.91 8.21 -4.67
N MET A 176 2.77 7.50 -3.56
CA MET A 176 1.64 7.71 -2.65
C MET A 176 1.64 9.11 -2.02
N ILE A 177 2.79 9.59 -1.52
CA ILE A 177 2.90 10.94 -0.95
C ILE A 177 2.60 12.01 -2.00
N ASP A 178 3.12 11.84 -3.22
CA ASP A 178 2.93 12.79 -4.32
C ASP A 178 1.50 12.75 -4.87
N ALA A 179 0.82 11.61 -4.80
CA ALA A 179 -0.60 11.51 -5.13
C ALA A 179 -1.46 12.37 -4.19
N VAL A 180 -1.13 12.43 -2.90
CA VAL A 180 -1.80 13.35 -1.95
C VAL A 180 -1.55 14.81 -2.33
N ARG A 181 -0.31 15.17 -2.70
CA ARG A 181 0.00 16.51 -3.20
C ARG A 181 -0.76 16.85 -4.48
N ALA A 182 -0.83 15.90 -5.41
CA ALA A 182 -1.55 16.05 -6.66
C ALA A 182 -3.06 16.22 -6.43
N ALA A 183 -3.64 15.44 -5.52
CA ALA A 183 -5.03 15.59 -5.10
C ALA A 183 -5.29 17.00 -4.52
N ARG A 184 -4.36 17.54 -3.72
CA ARG A 184 -4.46 18.91 -3.21
C ARG A 184 -4.24 19.98 -4.27
N ASN A 185 -3.45 19.72 -5.31
CA ASN A 185 -3.36 20.62 -6.46
C ASN A 185 -4.63 20.56 -7.34
N PHE A 186 -5.26 19.38 -7.42
CA PHE A 186 -6.54 19.21 -8.08
C PHE A 186 -7.67 19.92 -7.34
N LEU A 187 -7.75 19.74 -6.01
CA LEU A 187 -8.71 20.38 -5.14
C LEU A 187 -8.00 21.03 -3.93
N PRO A 188 -7.64 22.33 -4.02
CA PRO A 188 -6.90 23.04 -2.98
C PRO A 188 -7.57 23.12 -1.60
N THR A 189 -8.87 22.84 -1.54
CA THR A 189 -9.65 22.78 -0.30
C THR A 189 -9.50 21.46 0.44
N LEU A 190 -8.85 20.43 -0.12
CA LEU A 190 -8.56 19.19 0.60
C LEU A 190 -7.62 19.42 1.79
N SER A 191 -7.85 18.66 2.86
CA SER A 191 -7.05 18.74 4.07
C SER A 191 -5.59 18.38 3.81
N THR A 192 -4.68 18.94 4.61
CA THR A 192 -3.28 18.48 4.67
C THR A 192 -3.12 17.21 5.49
N ARG A 193 -4.14 16.85 6.29
CA ARG A 193 -4.17 15.63 7.10
C ARG A 193 -4.53 14.45 6.21
N TRP A 194 -3.70 13.42 6.24
CA TRP A 194 -3.92 12.24 5.42
C TRP A 194 -3.50 10.96 6.11
N ALA A 195 -4.04 9.83 5.66
CA ALA A 195 -3.62 8.50 6.07
C ALA A 195 -3.18 7.69 4.85
N ALA A 196 -2.20 6.81 5.02
CA ALA A 196 -1.87 5.80 4.02
C ALA A 196 -2.66 4.53 4.31
N TYR A 197 -3.23 3.93 3.28
CA TYR A 197 -3.94 2.65 3.37
C TYR A 197 -3.53 1.80 2.19
N GLY A 198 -3.25 0.51 2.37
CA GLY A 198 -3.11 -0.37 1.22
C GLY A 198 -3.15 -1.85 1.56
N VAL A 199 -3.37 -2.65 0.52
CA VAL A 199 -3.50 -4.11 0.61
C VAL A 199 -2.47 -4.78 -0.28
N SER A 200 -1.82 -5.86 0.18
CA SER A 200 -0.84 -6.62 -0.60
C SER A 200 0.32 -5.72 -1.04
N LEU A 201 0.59 -5.57 -2.35
CA LEU A 201 1.56 -4.60 -2.88
C LEU A 201 1.24 -3.17 -2.42
N GLY A 202 -0.03 -2.83 -2.29
CA GLY A 202 -0.46 -1.55 -1.74
C GLY A 202 -0.14 -1.39 -0.27
N GLY A 203 -0.13 -2.50 0.48
CA GLY A 203 0.33 -2.51 1.87
C GLY A 203 1.82 -2.18 1.96
N MET A 204 2.63 -2.66 1.01
CA MET A 204 4.03 -2.24 0.85
C MET A 204 4.11 -0.73 0.59
N ALA A 205 3.35 -0.24 -0.39
CA ALA A 205 3.35 1.15 -0.77
C ALA A 205 2.98 2.06 0.41
N ALA A 206 1.95 1.69 1.17
CA ALA A 206 1.45 2.45 2.31
C ALA A 206 2.46 2.49 3.46
N TRP A 207 3.08 1.35 3.79
CA TRP A 207 4.15 1.27 4.78
C TRP A 207 5.37 2.08 4.31
N ALA A 208 5.80 1.93 3.06
CA ALA A 208 6.90 2.71 2.51
C ALA A 208 6.62 4.21 2.55
N ALA A 209 5.40 4.67 2.27
CA ALA A 209 5.03 6.07 2.42
C ALA A 209 5.20 6.55 3.87
N SER A 210 4.91 5.69 4.86
CA SER A 210 5.16 5.92 6.29
C SER A 210 6.64 6.10 6.59
N ASP A 211 7.47 5.15 6.15
CA ASP A 211 8.92 5.19 6.32
C ASP A 211 9.50 6.47 5.73
N ARG A 212 9.03 6.88 4.55
CA ARG A 212 9.52 8.06 3.81
C ARG A 212 8.94 9.38 4.29
N ASN A 213 7.90 9.38 5.14
CA ASN A 213 7.18 10.60 5.48
C ASN A 213 8.06 11.66 6.15
N ALA A 214 9.01 11.25 7.00
CA ALA A 214 9.92 12.18 7.68
C ALA A 214 10.82 12.96 6.70
N GLU A 215 11.34 12.28 5.66
CA GLU A 215 12.26 12.87 4.69
C GLU A 215 11.55 13.52 3.49
N TYR A 216 10.42 12.95 3.07
CA TYR A 216 9.78 13.26 1.81
C TYR A 216 8.36 13.83 1.98
N GLY A 217 7.71 13.67 3.14
CA GLY A 217 6.29 14.03 3.36
C GLY A 217 6.00 15.51 3.65
N GLY A 218 7.01 16.38 3.63
CA GLY A 218 6.89 17.79 4.01
C GLY A 218 5.69 18.51 3.37
N GLY A 219 5.01 19.33 4.20
CA GLY A 219 3.79 20.06 3.82
C GLY A 219 2.49 19.27 3.98
N LEU A 220 2.57 18.00 4.39
CA LEU A 220 1.45 17.13 4.71
C LEU A 220 1.58 16.58 6.15
N GLU A 221 0.46 16.18 6.75
CA GLU A 221 0.42 15.56 8.07
C GLU A 221 -0.09 14.12 7.93
N LEU A 222 0.83 13.14 7.91
CA LEU A 222 0.47 11.73 7.94
C LEU A 222 0.02 11.33 9.34
N VAL A 223 -1.26 11.01 9.51
CA VAL A 223 -1.85 10.68 10.83
C VAL A 223 -1.68 9.20 11.21
N GLY A 224 -1.44 8.33 10.23
CA GLY A 224 -1.18 6.91 10.42
C GLY A 224 -1.28 6.12 9.12
N THR A 225 -0.82 4.87 9.17
CA THR A 225 -0.73 3.97 8.03
C THR A 225 -1.37 2.63 8.35
N ALA A 226 -2.32 2.17 7.53
CA ALA A 226 -2.86 0.81 7.59
C ALA A 226 -2.32 -0.03 6.42
N ALA A 227 -1.56 -1.07 6.75
CA ALA A 227 -0.93 -1.98 5.80
C ALA A 227 -1.49 -3.39 5.99
N ILE A 228 -2.32 -3.83 5.04
CA ILE A 228 -3.04 -5.11 5.10
C ILE A 228 -2.33 -6.12 4.22
N VAL A 229 -2.04 -7.30 4.77
CA VAL A 229 -1.23 -8.37 4.15
C VAL A 229 -0.03 -7.82 3.35
N PRO A 230 0.77 -6.90 3.92
CA PRO A 230 1.70 -6.11 3.12
C PRO A 230 2.80 -6.97 2.52
N VAL A 231 3.08 -6.78 1.24
CA VAL A 231 4.36 -7.26 0.69
C VAL A 231 5.47 -6.55 1.47
N SER A 232 6.31 -7.31 2.16
CA SER A 232 7.24 -6.76 3.16
C SER A 232 8.69 -7.07 2.79
N ASP A 233 9.17 -8.27 3.10
CA ASP A 233 10.52 -8.76 2.78
C ASP A 233 10.45 -9.97 1.85
N MET A 234 10.63 -9.73 0.55
CA MET A 234 10.52 -10.76 -0.48
C MET A 234 11.85 -11.45 -0.79
N ALA A 235 12.92 -11.20 -0.02
CA ALA A 235 14.22 -11.83 -0.25
C ALA A 235 14.14 -13.37 -0.22
N GLY A 236 13.21 -13.91 0.58
CA GLY A 236 12.96 -15.36 0.67
C GLY A 236 12.47 -16.01 -0.63
N LEU A 237 11.97 -15.25 -1.60
CA LEU A 237 11.60 -15.80 -2.92
C LEU A 237 12.79 -16.43 -3.63
N ALA A 238 13.99 -15.85 -3.48
CA ALA A 238 15.20 -16.38 -4.10
C ALA A 238 15.51 -17.80 -3.57
N ASP A 239 15.44 -17.96 -2.25
CA ASP A 239 15.69 -19.23 -1.59
C ASP A 239 14.62 -20.27 -1.90
N ALA A 240 13.35 -19.87 -1.87
CA ALA A 240 12.23 -20.72 -2.24
C ALA A 240 12.30 -21.18 -3.70
N ALA A 241 12.75 -20.31 -4.61
CA ALA A 241 12.96 -20.65 -6.01
C ALA A 241 14.10 -21.67 -6.18
N ALA A 242 15.22 -21.46 -5.49
CA ALA A 242 16.39 -22.34 -5.55
C ALA A 242 16.12 -23.74 -4.96
N SER A 243 15.33 -23.81 -3.89
CA SER A 243 14.91 -25.07 -3.24
C SER A 243 13.74 -25.76 -3.94
N GLY A 244 13.04 -25.07 -4.83
CA GLY A 244 11.82 -25.56 -5.48
C GLY A 244 10.60 -25.61 -4.56
N THR A 245 10.57 -24.76 -3.53
CA THR A 245 9.49 -24.69 -2.52
C THR A 245 8.60 -23.46 -2.66
N LEU A 246 8.70 -22.71 -3.77
CA LEU A 246 7.75 -21.65 -4.09
C LEU A 246 6.31 -22.18 -4.05
N THR A 247 5.41 -21.41 -3.44
CA THR A 247 3.98 -21.70 -3.52
C THR A 247 3.44 -21.39 -4.93
N ARG A 248 2.22 -21.82 -5.23
CA ARG A 248 1.57 -21.50 -6.51
C ARG A 248 1.32 -20.00 -6.66
N ALA A 249 0.95 -19.32 -5.58
CA ALA A 249 0.73 -17.88 -5.57
C ALA A 249 2.03 -17.09 -5.84
N GLN A 250 3.19 -17.62 -5.43
CA GLN A 250 4.49 -16.94 -5.58
C GLN A 250 5.08 -17.00 -7.00
N TYR A 251 4.61 -17.87 -7.88
CA TYR A 251 5.12 -17.94 -9.25
C TYR A 251 4.94 -16.63 -10.03
N PRO A 252 3.73 -16.05 -10.16
CA PRO A 252 3.55 -14.76 -10.82
C PRO A 252 4.29 -13.63 -10.11
N LEU A 253 4.31 -13.63 -8.76
CA LEU A 253 5.03 -12.64 -7.97
C LEU A 253 6.52 -12.60 -8.32
N LEU A 254 7.18 -13.77 -8.37
CA LEU A 254 8.59 -13.85 -8.75
C LEU A 254 8.82 -13.44 -10.20
N MET A 255 7.95 -13.83 -11.13
CA MET A 255 8.08 -13.43 -12.54
C MET A 255 7.97 -11.90 -12.71
N TYR A 256 7.04 -11.24 -12.02
CA TYR A 256 6.93 -9.78 -12.01
C TYR A 256 8.15 -9.10 -11.40
N ALA A 257 8.68 -9.63 -10.30
CA ALA A 257 9.92 -9.14 -9.70
C ALA A 257 11.11 -9.26 -10.67
N LEU A 258 11.28 -10.43 -11.29
CA LEU A 258 12.34 -10.66 -12.28
C LEU A 258 12.20 -9.75 -13.50
N HIS A 259 10.98 -9.43 -13.94
CA HIS A 259 10.76 -8.48 -15.04
C HIS A 259 11.24 -7.06 -14.68
N GLY A 260 10.85 -6.55 -13.51
CA GLY A 260 11.31 -5.24 -13.03
C GLY A 260 12.83 -5.20 -12.79
N LEU A 261 13.38 -6.28 -12.22
CA LEU A 261 14.81 -6.41 -11.97
C LEU A 261 15.62 -6.44 -13.27
N ALA A 262 15.16 -7.13 -14.32
CA ALA A 262 15.87 -7.15 -15.61
C ALA A 262 15.97 -5.76 -16.27
N ILE A 263 15.07 -4.82 -15.92
CA ILE A 263 15.10 -3.45 -16.41
C ILE A 263 16.03 -2.57 -15.55
N THR A 264 15.99 -2.73 -14.23
CA THR A 264 16.78 -1.94 -13.27
C THR A 264 18.23 -2.40 -13.13
N HIS A 265 18.48 -3.68 -13.39
CA HIS A 265 19.77 -4.34 -13.42
C HIS A 265 20.07 -4.83 -14.84
N PRO A 266 20.49 -3.95 -15.78
CA PRO A 266 20.75 -4.35 -17.16
C PRO A 266 21.89 -5.38 -17.31
N GLU A 267 22.69 -5.59 -16.26
CA GLU A 267 23.67 -6.68 -16.16
C GLU A 267 23.05 -8.05 -15.90
N MET A 268 21.78 -8.11 -15.50
CA MET A 268 21.05 -9.34 -15.21
C MET A 268 20.76 -10.10 -16.51
N ASN A 269 21.25 -11.34 -16.59
CA ASN A 269 20.73 -12.29 -17.56
C ASN A 269 19.43 -12.89 -17.02
N LEU A 270 18.28 -12.51 -17.58
CA LEU A 270 16.97 -13.00 -17.12
C LEU A 270 16.84 -14.53 -17.21
N ASP A 271 17.49 -15.16 -18.20
CA ASP A 271 17.48 -16.61 -18.37
C ASP A 271 18.31 -17.37 -17.32
N ASP A 272 19.04 -16.67 -16.43
CA ASP A 272 19.62 -17.28 -15.23
C ASP A 272 18.53 -17.66 -14.19
N TYR A 273 17.29 -17.15 -14.36
CA TYR A 273 16.21 -17.27 -13.37
C TYR A 273 14.92 -17.86 -13.94
N ARG A 274 14.84 -18.03 -15.26
CA ARG A 274 13.68 -18.62 -15.94
C ARG A 274 14.11 -19.68 -16.94
N SER A 275 13.35 -20.76 -17.00
CA SER A 275 13.51 -21.84 -17.96
C SER A 275 12.14 -22.41 -18.36
N GLY A 276 12.14 -23.43 -19.22
CA GLY A 276 10.94 -24.16 -19.62
C GLY A 276 9.77 -23.24 -20.00
N LEU A 277 8.61 -23.48 -19.38
CA LEU A 277 7.38 -22.77 -19.72
C LEU A 277 7.45 -21.28 -19.39
N ALA A 278 8.08 -20.91 -18.26
CA ALA A 278 8.25 -19.52 -17.87
C ALA A 278 9.01 -18.74 -18.95
N ARG A 279 10.09 -19.32 -19.49
CA ARG A 279 10.85 -18.69 -20.58
C ARG A 279 10.07 -18.66 -21.89
N GLU A 280 9.41 -19.76 -22.25
CA GLU A 280 8.71 -19.90 -23.54
C GLU A 280 7.48 -19.01 -23.67
N ARG A 281 6.81 -18.70 -22.55
CA ARG A 281 5.54 -17.95 -22.50
C ARG A 281 5.63 -16.71 -21.61
N TRP A 282 6.82 -16.13 -21.47
CA TRP A 282 7.09 -15.03 -20.53
C TRP A 282 6.12 -13.86 -20.69
N ASP A 283 5.91 -13.40 -21.92
CA ASP A 283 5.05 -12.23 -22.20
C ASP A 283 3.57 -12.51 -21.86
N ASP A 284 3.12 -13.75 -21.95
CA ASP A 284 1.77 -14.12 -21.52
C ASP A 284 1.58 -13.96 -20.00
N PHE A 285 2.64 -14.21 -19.21
CA PHE A 285 2.62 -14.05 -17.76
C PHE A 285 2.74 -12.59 -17.32
N MET A 286 3.18 -11.68 -18.20
CA MET A 286 3.28 -10.25 -17.90
C MET A 286 1.96 -9.50 -18.05
N GLN A 287 0.89 -10.17 -18.51
CA GLN A 287 -0.43 -9.57 -18.60
C GLN A 287 -0.92 -9.05 -17.24
N CYS A 288 -1.83 -8.07 -17.29
CA CYS A 288 -2.47 -7.50 -16.11
C CYS A 288 -3.29 -8.54 -15.34
N VAL A 289 -3.74 -8.18 -14.14
CA VAL A 289 -4.61 -8.99 -13.29
C VAL A 289 -5.95 -8.26 -13.12
N PRO A 290 -7.08 -8.85 -13.55
CA PRO A 290 -7.20 -10.11 -14.27
C PRO A 290 -6.60 -10.05 -15.69
N PRO A 291 -6.14 -11.19 -16.24
CA PRO A 291 -5.53 -11.22 -17.57
C PRO A 291 -6.59 -10.97 -18.65
N GLY A 292 -6.18 -10.31 -19.73
CA GLY A 292 -7.03 -10.10 -20.90
C GLY A 292 -7.28 -11.37 -21.71
N SER A 293 -6.50 -12.43 -21.48
CA SER A 293 -6.64 -13.73 -22.12
C SER A 293 -7.04 -14.83 -21.14
N ASP A 294 -8.12 -15.54 -21.47
CA ASP A 294 -8.62 -16.71 -20.71
C ASP A 294 -7.62 -17.88 -20.67
N GLN A 295 -6.54 -17.84 -21.47
CA GLN A 295 -5.52 -18.90 -21.50
C GLN A 295 -4.48 -18.76 -20.38
N VAL A 296 -4.30 -17.55 -19.83
CA VAL A 296 -3.25 -17.28 -18.83
C VAL A 296 -3.45 -18.09 -17.55
N PRO A 297 -4.67 -18.23 -16.98
CA PRO A 297 -4.88 -19.09 -15.82
C PRO A 297 -4.46 -20.54 -16.04
N GLU A 298 -4.74 -21.11 -17.22
CA GLU A 298 -4.30 -22.47 -17.56
C GLU A 298 -2.78 -22.57 -17.73
N LEU A 299 -2.13 -21.53 -18.26
CA LEU A 299 -0.68 -21.46 -18.37
C LEU A 299 -0.03 -21.41 -16.99
N VAL A 300 -0.55 -20.59 -16.09
CA VAL A 300 -0.06 -20.48 -14.70
C VAL A 300 -0.20 -21.81 -13.97
N ALA A 301 -1.33 -22.51 -14.17
CA ALA A 301 -1.54 -23.85 -13.58
C ALA A 301 -0.51 -24.90 -14.05
N ARG A 302 0.05 -24.73 -15.27
CA ARG A 302 1.06 -25.64 -15.83
C ARG A 302 2.49 -25.33 -15.43
N LEU A 303 2.79 -24.13 -14.90
CA LEU A 303 4.12 -23.77 -14.41
C LEU A 303 4.63 -24.78 -13.39
N GLN A 304 5.92 -25.05 -13.41
CA GLN A 304 6.61 -25.91 -12.45
C GLN A 304 7.62 -25.08 -11.67
N ALA A 305 7.93 -25.50 -10.44
CA ALA A 305 8.95 -24.81 -9.63
C ALA A 305 10.32 -24.77 -10.35
N SER A 306 10.63 -25.78 -11.18
CA SER A 306 11.84 -25.80 -12.00
C SER A 306 11.88 -24.72 -13.08
N ASP A 307 10.73 -24.20 -13.53
CA ASP A 307 10.67 -23.15 -14.55
C ASP A 307 11.22 -21.82 -14.03
N LEU A 308 11.26 -21.61 -12.71
CA LEU A 308 11.73 -20.37 -12.05
C LEU A 308 12.96 -20.60 -11.15
N ARG A 309 13.59 -21.76 -11.23
CA ARG A 309 14.75 -22.09 -10.42
C ARG A 309 15.99 -21.34 -10.95
N PRO A 310 16.71 -20.57 -10.10
CA PRO A 310 17.99 -19.98 -10.49
C PRO A 310 19.00 -21.04 -10.94
N VAL A 311 19.82 -20.72 -11.94
CA VAL A 311 20.79 -21.67 -12.54
C VAL A 311 21.84 -22.18 -11.56
N ASP A 312 22.21 -21.37 -10.56
CA ASP A 312 23.17 -21.73 -9.52
C ASP A 312 23.00 -20.89 -8.23
N GLN A 313 23.87 -21.15 -7.26
CA GLN A 313 23.90 -20.42 -5.99
C GLN A 313 24.24 -18.93 -6.19
N GLN A 314 25.08 -18.59 -7.17
CA GLN A 314 25.48 -17.21 -7.39
C GLN A 314 24.31 -16.37 -7.92
N ALA A 315 23.52 -16.93 -8.84
CA ALA A 315 22.26 -16.33 -9.29
C ALA A 315 21.30 -16.18 -8.10
N THR A 316 21.14 -17.23 -7.29
CA THR A 316 20.32 -17.19 -6.07
C THR A 316 20.73 -16.05 -5.14
N ASP A 317 22.03 -15.89 -4.87
CA ASP A 317 22.57 -14.86 -3.98
C ASP A 317 22.36 -13.45 -4.54
N ARG A 318 22.52 -13.26 -5.85
CA ARG A 318 22.23 -11.97 -6.52
C ARG A 318 20.75 -11.59 -6.38
N LEU A 319 19.85 -12.52 -6.71
CA LEU A 319 18.41 -12.29 -6.61
C LEU A 319 17.99 -11.98 -5.17
N ARG A 320 18.53 -12.72 -4.19
CA ARG A 320 18.27 -12.46 -2.77
C ARG A 320 18.71 -11.04 -2.37
N GLY A 321 19.88 -10.60 -2.84
CA GLY A 321 20.40 -9.26 -2.59
C GLY A 321 19.48 -8.18 -3.15
N TRP A 322 19.11 -8.26 -4.43
CA TRP A 322 18.24 -7.27 -5.06
C TRP A 322 16.85 -7.18 -4.41
N LEU A 323 16.26 -8.32 -4.06
CA LEU A 323 14.97 -8.35 -3.35
C LEU A 323 15.08 -7.79 -1.92
N ALA A 324 16.20 -8.02 -1.24
CA ALA A 324 16.44 -7.47 0.10
C ALA A 324 16.63 -5.93 0.07
N ASP A 325 17.24 -5.38 -0.98
CA ASP A 325 17.45 -3.93 -1.13
C ASP A 325 16.12 -3.17 -1.28
N MET A 326 15.06 -3.85 -1.74
CA MET A 326 13.72 -3.29 -1.90
C MET A 326 12.79 -3.50 -0.69
N ALA A 327 13.22 -4.29 0.30
CA ALA A 327 12.38 -4.76 1.39
C ALA A 327 11.97 -3.67 2.41
N LEU A 328 10.88 -3.92 3.11
CA LEU A 328 10.40 -3.12 4.26
C LEU A 328 10.84 -3.71 5.62
N PRO A 329 10.89 -2.90 6.70
CA PRO A 329 10.90 -1.44 6.66
C PRO A 329 12.22 -0.94 6.08
N ALA A 330 12.18 0.17 5.35
CA ALA A 330 13.36 0.81 4.79
C ALA A 330 14.04 1.73 5.82
N GLN A 331 13.25 2.36 6.69
CA GLN A 331 13.70 3.17 7.81
C GLN A 331 12.59 3.32 8.84
N LYS A 332 12.93 3.86 10.01
CA LYS A 332 11.96 4.14 11.06
C LYS A 332 10.83 5.08 10.57
N SER A 333 9.58 4.68 10.75
CA SER A 333 8.42 5.52 10.54
C SER A 333 8.22 6.54 11.67
N THR A 334 7.67 7.70 11.30
CA THR A 334 7.28 8.76 12.25
C THR A 334 5.80 8.75 12.61
N SER A 335 5.01 7.87 12.00
CA SER A 335 3.56 7.78 12.23
C SER A 335 3.16 6.37 12.65
N PRO A 336 2.08 6.20 13.43
CA PRO A 336 1.60 4.87 13.83
C PRO A 336 1.30 3.96 12.62
N LEU A 337 1.63 2.68 12.76
CA LEU A 337 1.37 1.63 11.77
C LEU A 337 0.35 0.63 12.32
N LEU A 338 -0.63 0.26 11.51
CA LEU A 338 -1.43 -0.96 11.66
C LEU A 338 -0.95 -1.98 10.63
N VAL A 339 -0.58 -3.18 11.06
CA VAL A 339 -0.24 -4.30 10.16
C VAL A 339 -1.14 -5.49 10.45
N MET A 340 -1.99 -5.87 9.51
CA MET A 340 -2.86 -7.06 9.64
C MET A 340 -2.38 -8.14 8.67
N TYR A 341 -2.18 -9.37 9.14
CA TYR A 341 -1.66 -10.47 8.32
C TYR A 341 -2.19 -11.83 8.78
N GLY A 342 -2.21 -12.82 7.89
CA GLY A 342 -2.76 -14.15 8.14
C GLY A 342 -1.69 -15.22 8.39
N SER A 343 -2.01 -16.22 9.22
CA SER A 343 -1.09 -17.36 9.46
C SER A 343 -1.00 -18.34 8.30
N GLU A 344 -2.01 -18.35 7.41
CA GLU A 344 -2.09 -19.24 6.24
C GLU A 344 -1.85 -18.48 4.93
N ASP A 345 -1.21 -17.30 5.00
CA ASP A 345 -0.83 -16.54 3.80
C ASP A 345 0.21 -17.31 2.98
N ASP A 346 -0.22 -17.80 1.81
CA ASP A 346 0.61 -18.59 0.90
C ASP A 346 1.39 -17.73 -0.11
N LEU A 347 1.18 -16.42 -0.12
CA LEU A 347 1.89 -15.48 -0.97
C LEU A 347 3.00 -14.78 -0.19
N ILE A 348 2.63 -14.13 0.91
CA ILE A 348 3.48 -13.42 1.85
C ILE A 348 3.51 -14.20 3.15
N LEU A 349 4.41 -15.18 3.22
CA LEU A 349 4.48 -16.10 4.35
C LEU A 349 4.53 -15.36 5.68
N GLU A 350 3.80 -15.86 6.69
CA GLU A 350 3.75 -15.29 8.05
C GLU A 350 5.14 -14.88 8.55
N SER A 351 6.10 -15.80 8.48
CA SER A 351 7.49 -15.57 8.91
C SER A 351 8.21 -14.41 8.21
N TRP A 352 7.84 -14.07 6.96
CA TRP A 352 8.43 -12.95 6.23
C TRP A 352 7.86 -11.62 6.74
N THR A 353 6.55 -11.58 7.01
CA THR A 353 5.89 -10.43 7.64
C THR A 353 6.40 -10.21 9.06
N GLU A 354 6.51 -11.26 9.87
CA GLU A 354 7.05 -11.18 11.24
C GLU A 354 8.50 -10.67 11.27
N LYS A 355 9.32 -11.08 10.30
CA LYS A 355 10.69 -10.57 10.16
C LYS A 355 10.71 -9.06 9.90
N ALA A 356 9.79 -8.54 9.09
CA ALA A 356 9.66 -7.11 8.86
C ALA A 356 9.15 -6.36 10.11
N LEU A 357 8.14 -6.92 10.80
CA LEU A 357 7.61 -6.38 12.05
C LEU A 357 8.67 -6.30 13.14
N SER A 358 9.47 -7.36 13.32
CA SER A 358 10.59 -7.38 14.27
C SER A 358 11.58 -6.26 13.97
N ARG A 359 11.97 -6.05 12.70
CA ARG A 359 12.87 -4.94 12.32
C ARG A 359 12.27 -3.56 12.62
N ALA A 360 10.96 -3.39 12.41
CA ALA A 360 10.26 -2.14 12.70
C ALA A 360 10.22 -1.85 14.20
N CYS A 361 9.89 -2.87 15.00
CA CYS A 361 9.92 -2.78 16.45
C CYS A 361 11.34 -2.47 16.97
N ASP A 362 12.37 -3.11 16.44
CA ASP A 362 13.77 -2.85 16.80
C ASP A 362 14.23 -1.42 16.42
N ALA A 363 13.69 -0.85 15.34
CA ALA A 363 13.88 0.55 14.97
C ALA A 363 13.11 1.55 15.87
N GLY A 364 12.24 1.02 16.74
CA GLY A 364 11.40 1.78 17.66
C GLY A 364 10.19 2.41 16.98
N ASP A 365 9.67 1.79 15.94
CA ASP A 365 8.38 2.15 15.34
C ASP A 365 7.23 1.92 16.34
N VAL A 366 6.15 2.67 16.15
CA VAL A 366 4.89 2.43 16.86
C VAL A 366 4.02 1.58 15.95
N VAL A 367 4.02 0.27 16.20
CA VAL A 367 3.30 -0.71 15.38
C VAL A 367 2.24 -1.39 16.23
N GLU A 368 1.03 -1.43 15.71
CA GLU A 368 -0.06 -2.28 16.15
C GLU A 368 -0.19 -3.37 15.08
N TYR A 369 0.17 -4.60 15.39
CA TYR A 369 0.05 -5.70 14.44
C TYR A 369 -0.94 -6.77 14.92
N GLU A 370 -1.63 -7.37 13.96
CA GLU A 370 -2.71 -8.34 14.18
C GLU A 370 -2.46 -9.58 13.31
N LEU A 371 -2.14 -10.69 13.96
CA LEU A 371 -2.09 -12.00 13.33
C LEU A 371 -3.49 -12.63 13.33
N HIS A 372 -3.99 -12.96 12.15
CA HIS A 372 -5.25 -13.62 11.92
C HIS A 372 -5.02 -15.12 11.72
N SER A 373 -5.33 -15.92 12.76
CA SER A 373 -5.14 -17.37 12.71
C SER A 373 -6.11 -18.02 11.73
N GLY A 374 -5.57 -18.77 10.76
CA GLY A 374 -6.35 -19.55 9.80
C GLY A 374 -6.81 -18.77 8.55
N GLU A 375 -6.51 -17.48 8.47
CA GLU A 375 -6.78 -16.64 7.30
C GLU A 375 -5.53 -16.53 6.42
N GLY A 376 -5.72 -16.34 5.11
CA GLY A 376 -4.67 -16.21 4.10
C GLY A 376 -4.66 -14.85 3.40
N HIS A 377 -3.98 -14.78 2.25
CA HIS A 377 -3.72 -13.50 1.57
C HIS A 377 -5.00 -12.81 1.03
N GLY A 378 -5.95 -13.62 0.54
CA GLY A 378 -7.12 -13.14 -0.20
C GLY A 378 -8.42 -13.10 0.60
N ASP A 379 -8.43 -13.63 1.82
CA ASP A 379 -9.63 -13.83 2.65
C ASP A 379 -9.49 -13.26 4.07
N LEU A 380 -8.41 -12.52 4.36
CA LEU A 380 -8.22 -11.85 5.65
C LEU A 380 -9.32 -10.83 5.96
N ASP A 381 -9.91 -10.91 7.16
CA ASP A 381 -10.90 -9.95 7.65
C ASP A 381 -10.20 -8.64 8.07
N SER A 382 -10.25 -7.65 7.18
CA SER A 382 -9.68 -6.32 7.41
C SER A 382 -10.70 -5.30 7.94
N SER A 383 -11.87 -5.73 8.45
CA SER A 383 -12.96 -4.83 8.86
C SER A 383 -12.57 -3.79 9.93
N ARG A 384 -11.59 -4.10 10.78
CA ARG A 384 -11.03 -3.17 11.79
C ARG A 384 -10.20 -2.02 11.20
N SER A 385 -9.66 -2.20 9.99
CA SER A 385 -8.69 -1.26 9.40
C SER A 385 -9.25 0.16 9.20
N VAL A 386 -10.50 0.31 8.73
CA VAL A 386 -11.14 1.63 8.53
C VAL A 386 -11.47 2.32 9.85
N PRO A 387 -12.09 1.66 10.85
CA PRO A 387 -12.20 2.20 12.22
C PRO A 387 -10.85 2.63 12.81
N TRP A 388 -9.78 1.87 12.59
CA TRP A 388 -8.44 2.22 13.05
C TRP A 388 -7.95 3.52 12.39
N VAL A 389 -8.07 3.67 11.07
CA VAL A 389 -7.73 4.91 10.35
C VAL A 389 -8.53 6.10 10.89
N LYS A 390 -9.83 5.91 11.15
CA LYS A 390 -10.69 6.94 11.75
C LYS A 390 -10.17 7.39 13.12
N SER A 391 -9.67 6.46 13.93
CA SER A 391 -9.09 6.78 15.24
C SER A 391 -7.85 7.67 15.13
N ARG A 392 -7.03 7.47 14.09
CA ARG A 392 -5.82 8.29 13.82
C ARG A 392 -6.20 9.71 13.44
N PHE A 393 -7.18 9.89 12.56
CA PHE A 393 -7.70 11.22 12.24
C PHE A 393 -8.26 11.94 13.46
N ALA A 394 -8.89 11.21 14.38
CA ALA A 394 -9.42 11.73 15.65
C ALA A 394 -8.33 12.02 16.72
N GLY A 395 -7.05 11.79 16.42
CA GLY A 395 -5.94 12.07 17.33
C GLY A 395 -5.89 11.11 18.54
N GLN A 396 -6.49 9.92 18.42
CA GLN A 396 -6.42 8.92 19.48
C GLN A 396 -5.00 8.38 19.61
N ARG A 397 -4.59 8.06 20.85
CA ARG A 397 -3.29 7.47 21.12
C ARG A 397 -3.17 6.12 20.41
N ALA A 398 -2.06 5.90 19.72
CA ALA A 398 -1.77 4.62 19.09
C ALA A 398 -1.44 3.54 20.13
N VAL A 399 -1.94 2.33 19.87
CA VAL A 399 -1.47 1.12 20.54
C VAL A 399 -0.11 0.75 19.95
N ASN A 400 0.76 0.17 20.78
CA ASN A 400 2.08 -0.29 20.36
C ASN A 400 2.29 -1.74 20.84
N THR A 401 2.08 -2.71 19.95
CA THR A 401 2.29 -4.13 20.27
C THR A 401 3.77 -4.50 20.31
N CYS A 402 4.67 -3.69 19.74
CA CYS A 402 6.12 -3.86 19.90
C CYS A 402 6.58 -3.83 21.37
N GLU A 403 5.86 -3.12 22.25
CA GLU A 403 6.18 -3.03 23.68
C GLU A 403 5.73 -4.27 24.50
N GLN A 404 4.96 -5.18 23.89
CA GLN A 404 4.40 -6.35 24.58
C GLN A 404 5.20 -7.64 24.36
N VAL A 405 6.27 -7.58 23.57
CA VAL A 405 7.18 -8.71 23.30
C VAL A 405 8.29 -8.72 24.36
N GLU A 406 7.99 -9.15 25.59
CA GLU A 406 8.97 -9.50 26.63
C GLU A 406 9.08 -11.01 26.85
#